data_AF-Q93Z04-F1
#
_entry.id   AF-Q93Z04-F1
#
_cell.length_a   1.000
_cell.length_b   1.000
_cell.length_c   1.000
_cell.angle_alpha   90.00
_cell.angle_beta   90.00
_cell.angle_gamma   90.00
#
_symmetry.space_group_name_H-M   'P 1'
#
loop_
_entity.id
_entity.type
_entity.pdbx_description
1 polymer ?
#
loop_
_entity_poly.entity_id
_entity_poly.type
_entity_poly.pdbx_seq_one_letter_code
_entity_poly.pdbx_strand_id
1 'polypeptide(L)'
;MLLQNFSNTIFLLCLFFTLLSATKPLNLTLPHQHPSPDSVALHVIRSVNESLARRQLSSPSSSSSSSSSSSSSSCRTGNPIDDCWRCSDADWSTNRQRLADCSIGFGHGTLGGKNGKIYVVTDSSDNNPTNPTPGTLRYGVIQEEPLWIVFSSNMLIRLKQELIINSYKTLDGRGSAVHITGNGCLTLQYVQHIIIHNLHIYDCKPSAGFEKRGRSDGDGISIFGSQKIWVDHCSMSHCTDGLIDAVMGSTAITISNNYFTHHDEVMLLGHDDNYAPDTGMQVTIAFNHFGQGLVQRMPRCRRGYIHVVNNDFTEWKMYAIGGSGNPTINSQGNRYSAPSDPSAKEVTKRVDSKDDGEWSNWNWRTEGDLMENGAFFVASGEGMSSMYSKASSVDPKAASLVDQLTRNAGVFGGPRDDQGQSGNSYSPYGGDGGGGGSSGGSSGGGMDVMGGTTRGSSSSSGDDSNVFQMIFGSDAPSRPRLTLLFSLLMISVLSLSTLLL
;
A
#
# COMPACT_ATOMS: atom_id res chain seq x y z
N MET A 1 15.27 53.14 -35.87
CA MET A 1 15.43 52.59 -34.50
C MET A 1 14.11 52.37 -33.75
N LEU A 2 13.08 53.22 -33.89
CA LEU A 2 11.81 53.04 -33.17
C LEU A 2 11.04 51.74 -33.48
N LEU A 3 11.07 51.25 -34.73
CA LEU A 3 10.39 49.98 -35.09
C LEU A 3 11.05 48.74 -34.46
N GLN A 4 12.34 48.77 -34.17
CA GLN A 4 13.06 47.60 -33.66
C GLN A 4 12.80 47.37 -32.17
N ASN A 5 12.54 48.45 -31.42
CA ASN A 5 12.14 48.35 -30.01
C ASN A 5 10.74 47.75 -29.87
N PHE A 6 9.79 48.10 -30.75
CA PHE A 6 8.42 47.53 -30.73
C PHE A 6 8.41 46.02 -30.96
N SER A 7 9.24 45.52 -31.88
CA SER A 7 9.34 44.07 -32.15
C SER A 7 9.85 43.29 -30.94
N ASN A 8 10.85 43.83 -30.22
CA ASN A 8 11.38 43.18 -29.02
C ASN A 8 10.39 43.22 -27.85
N THR A 9 9.58 44.28 -27.72
CA THR A 9 8.56 44.36 -26.65
C THR A 9 7.42 43.36 -26.89
N ILE A 10 6.96 43.22 -28.13
CA ILE A 10 5.95 42.22 -28.50
C ILE A 10 6.49 40.81 -28.27
N PHE A 11 7.75 40.54 -28.62
CA PHE A 11 8.34 39.22 -28.40
C PHE A 11 8.47 38.88 -26.91
N LEU A 12 8.86 39.83 -26.05
CA LEU A 12 8.90 39.64 -24.60
C LEU A 12 7.51 39.44 -23.99
N LEU A 13 6.49 40.19 -24.45
CA LEU A 13 5.10 40.01 -24.03
C LEU A 13 4.55 38.65 -24.46
N CYS A 14 4.85 38.20 -25.69
CA CYS A 14 4.51 36.85 -26.15
C CYS A 14 5.20 35.78 -25.29
N LEU A 15 6.50 35.95 -24.97
CA LEU A 15 7.21 35.05 -24.06
C LEU A 15 6.57 35.02 -22.67
N PHE A 16 6.23 36.18 -22.11
CA PHE A 16 5.56 36.29 -20.82
C PHE A 16 4.18 35.62 -20.83
N PHE A 17 3.36 35.82 -21.87
CA PHE A 17 2.07 35.15 -22.02
C PHE A 17 2.21 33.64 -22.27
N THR A 18 3.25 33.18 -22.98
CA THR A 18 3.53 31.74 -23.11
C THR A 18 4.01 31.12 -21.80
N LEU A 19 4.78 31.85 -20.98
CA LEU A 19 5.18 31.44 -19.63
C LEU A 19 3.97 31.43 -18.66
N LEU A 20 3.06 32.40 -18.77
CA LEU A 20 1.82 32.41 -17.97
C LEU A 20 0.83 31.31 -18.42
N SER A 21 0.85 30.94 -19.71
CA SER A 21 0.09 29.78 -20.22
C SER A 21 0.71 28.44 -19.79
N ALA A 22 2.01 28.44 -19.47
CA ALA A 22 2.68 27.29 -18.84
C ALA A 22 2.37 27.19 -17.34
N THR A 23 1.89 28.25 -16.69
CA THR A 23 1.29 28.20 -15.36
C THR A 23 -0.22 27.94 -15.46
N LYS A 24 -0.63 26.78 -15.99
CA LYS A 24 -1.94 26.25 -15.61
C LYS A 24 -1.88 26.11 -14.08
N PRO A 25 -2.78 26.72 -13.29
CA PRO A 25 -2.78 26.50 -11.86
C PRO A 25 -2.88 25.00 -11.65
N LEU A 26 -1.82 24.41 -11.09
CA LEU A 26 -1.81 23.00 -10.70
C LEU A 26 -2.89 22.88 -9.64
N ASN A 27 -4.06 22.39 -10.04
CA ASN A 27 -5.24 22.32 -9.20
C ASN A 27 -5.11 21.09 -8.27
N LEU A 28 -4.14 21.15 -7.36
CA LEU A 28 -3.89 20.13 -6.35
C LEU A 28 -4.95 20.29 -5.25
N THR A 29 -5.71 19.23 -4.99
CA THR A 29 -6.77 19.24 -3.97
C THR A 29 -6.28 18.82 -2.59
N LEU A 30 -5.13 18.15 -2.53
CA LEU A 30 -4.53 17.64 -1.29
C LEU A 30 -3.06 18.04 -1.16
N PRO A 31 -2.56 18.25 0.07
CA PRO A 31 -1.12 18.33 0.31
C PRO A 31 -0.41 17.06 -0.17
N HIS A 32 0.81 17.21 -0.71
CA HIS A 32 1.64 16.12 -1.25
C HIS A 32 1.09 15.35 -2.46
N GLN A 33 -0.06 15.75 -3.02
CA GLN A 33 -0.46 15.29 -4.34
C GLN A 33 0.61 15.72 -5.36
N HIS A 34 1.15 14.75 -6.08
CA HIS A 34 2.13 15.00 -7.12
C HIS A 34 1.46 15.66 -8.33
N PRO A 35 2.00 16.78 -8.85
CA PRO A 35 1.39 17.53 -9.96
C PRO A 35 1.39 16.79 -11.30
N SER A 36 2.21 15.76 -11.44
CA SER A 36 2.35 14.95 -12.64
C SER A 36 2.38 13.47 -12.25
N PRO A 37 1.23 12.82 -11.98
CA PRO A 37 1.20 11.43 -11.53
C PRO A 37 1.86 10.46 -12.53
N ASP A 38 1.71 10.72 -13.83
CA ASP A 38 2.38 9.97 -14.92
C ASP A 38 3.91 9.89 -14.73
N SER A 39 4.55 10.99 -14.30
CA SER A 39 6.01 11.00 -14.11
C SER A 39 6.46 10.14 -12.93
N VAL A 40 5.61 9.94 -11.92
CA VAL A 40 5.90 9.04 -10.79
C VAL A 40 5.87 7.59 -11.26
N ALA A 41 4.87 7.21 -12.05
CA ALA A 41 4.79 5.87 -12.63
C ALA A 41 5.95 5.58 -13.59
N LEU A 42 6.36 6.55 -14.41
CA LEU A 42 7.56 6.43 -15.24
C LEU A 42 8.84 6.25 -14.42
N HIS A 43 8.94 6.94 -13.28
CA HIS A 43 10.06 6.75 -12.36
C HIS A 43 10.10 5.33 -11.78
N VAL A 44 8.95 4.76 -11.40
CA VAL A 44 8.86 3.36 -10.94
C VAL A 44 9.39 2.39 -12.00
N ILE A 45 8.95 2.52 -13.25
CA ILE A 45 9.41 1.67 -14.35
C ILE A 45 10.90 1.83 -14.62
N ARG A 46 11.42 3.07 -14.60
CA ARG A 46 12.85 3.32 -14.74
C ARG A 46 13.64 2.61 -13.63
N SER A 47 13.21 2.74 -12.38
CA SER A 47 13.88 2.08 -11.24
C SER A 47 13.92 0.56 -11.38
N VAL A 48 12.83 -0.06 -11.86
CA VAL A 48 12.78 -1.51 -12.14
C VAL A 48 13.78 -1.88 -13.24
N ASN A 49 13.76 -1.17 -14.38
CA ASN A 49 14.67 -1.44 -15.49
C ASN A 49 16.14 -1.30 -15.09
N GLU A 50 16.47 -0.28 -14.30
CA GLU A 50 17.81 -0.09 -13.77
C GLU A 50 18.25 -1.23 -12.84
N SER A 51 17.37 -1.68 -11.94
CA SER A 51 17.69 -2.80 -11.05
C SER A 51 17.82 -4.12 -11.79
N LEU A 52 16.99 -4.38 -12.79
CA LEU A 52 17.13 -5.52 -13.69
C LEU A 52 18.44 -5.48 -14.48
N ALA A 53 18.83 -4.32 -15.03
CA ALA A 53 20.11 -4.15 -15.71
C ALA A 53 21.30 -4.39 -14.77
N ARG A 54 21.26 -3.83 -13.55
CA ARG A 54 22.28 -4.06 -12.51
C ARG A 54 22.40 -5.54 -12.13
N ARG A 55 21.29 -6.27 -12.08
CA ARG A 55 21.29 -7.73 -11.81
C ARG A 55 21.90 -8.53 -12.96
N GLN A 56 21.56 -8.19 -14.21
CA GLN A 56 22.11 -8.85 -15.39
C GLN A 56 23.63 -8.68 -15.47
N LEU A 57 24.14 -7.47 -15.18
CA LEU A 57 25.58 -7.20 -15.13
C LEU A 57 26.32 -7.97 -14.02
N SER A 58 25.65 -8.34 -12.94
CA SER A 58 26.23 -9.15 -11.85
C SER A 58 26.07 -10.66 -12.04
N SER A 59 25.34 -11.11 -13.07
CA SER A 59 25.21 -12.54 -13.37
C SER A 59 26.49 -13.00 -14.08
N PRO A 60 27.23 -14.00 -13.58
CA PRO A 60 28.43 -14.47 -14.24
C PRO A 60 28.10 -14.91 -15.66
N SER A 61 28.66 -14.24 -16.67
CA SER A 61 28.75 -14.84 -18.00
C SER A 61 29.44 -16.18 -17.83
N SER A 62 28.82 -17.23 -18.35
CA SER A 62 29.13 -18.65 -18.20
C SER A 62 30.51 -19.09 -18.75
N SER A 63 31.57 -18.29 -18.56
CA SER A 63 32.88 -18.49 -19.19
C SER A 63 34.10 -18.01 -18.38
N SER A 64 33.98 -17.51 -17.15
CA SER A 64 35.17 -17.14 -16.35
C SER A 64 35.09 -17.61 -14.90
N SER A 65 35.74 -18.75 -14.65
CA SER A 65 36.14 -19.26 -13.35
C SER A 65 37.19 -18.33 -12.70
N SER A 66 36.72 -17.28 -12.03
CA SER A 66 37.55 -16.50 -11.11
C SER A 66 36.79 -16.29 -9.81
N SER A 67 37.09 -17.16 -8.86
CA SER A 67 36.58 -17.22 -7.51
C SER A 67 37.12 -16.07 -6.65
N SER A 68 36.52 -14.88 -6.71
CA SER A 68 36.76 -13.82 -5.72
C SER A 68 35.79 -12.62 -5.84
N SER A 69 34.48 -12.84 -5.66
CA SER A 69 33.52 -11.81 -5.18
C SER A 69 32.08 -12.37 -5.07
N SER A 70 31.90 -13.53 -4.45
CA SER A 70 30.65 -14.31 -4.48
C SER A 70 29.50 -13.79 -3.60
N SER A 71 29.64 -12.64 -2.94
CA SER A 71 28.57 -12.09 -2.07
C SER A 71 27.64 -11.10 -2.77
N SER A 72 28.08 -10.39 -3.82
CA SER A 72 27.27 -9.33 -4.44
C SER A 72 26.31 -9.83 -5.51
N SER A 73 26.61 -10.94 -6.18
CA SER A 73 25.79 -11.47 -7.28
C SER A 73 24.51 -12.19 -6.81
N SER A 74 24.48 -12.71 -5.58
CA SER A 74 23.33 -13.42 -5.02
C SER A 74 22.27 -12.49 -4.42
N CYS A 75 22.64 -11.26 -4.06
CA CYS A 75 21.72 -10.36 -3.39
C CYS A 75 20.68 -9.75 -4.34
N ARG A 76 21.09 -9.37 -5.56
CA ARG A 76 20.23 -8.61 -6.47
C ARG A 76 19.05 -9.42 -6.99
N THR A 77 17.87 -9.01 -6.60
CA THR A 77 16.57 -9.58 -6.96
C THR A 77 16.01 -8.98 -8.24
N GLY A 78 16.43 -7.76 -8.60
CA GLY A 78 15.85 -6.96 -9.68
C GLY A 78 14.69 -6.09 -9.19
N ASN A 79 14.18 -6.31 -7.98
CA ASN A 79 13.23 -5.44 -7.33
C ASN A 79 13.99 -4.23 -6.74
N PRO A 80 13.72 -3.00 -7.21
CA PRO A 80 14.48 -1.82 -6.81
C PRO A 80 14.35 -1.45 -5.32
N ILE A 81 13.24 -1.80 -4.68
CA ILE A 81 13.04 -1.54 -3.25
C ILE A 81 13.98 -2.45 -2.45
N ASP A 82 13.90 -3.76 -2.70
CA ASP A 82 14.74 -4.77 -2.03
C ASP A 82 16.23 -4.53 -2.29
N ASP A 83 16.59 -4.32 -3.56
CA ASP A 83 17.99 -4.17 -3.96
C ASP A 83 18.64 -2.92 -3.30
N CYS A 84 17.85 -1.89 -2.97
CA CYS A 84 18.34 -0.64 -2.39
C CYS A 84 18.87 -0.78 -0.95
N TRP A 85 18.18 -1.54 -0.09
CA TRP A 85 18.57 -1.72 1.31
C TRP A 85 19.20 -3.08 1.61
N ARG A 86 18.88 -4.13 0.85
CA ARG A 86 19.43 -5.48 1.06
C ARG A 86 20.83 -5.62 0.50
N CYS A 87 21.10 -5.01 -0.66
CA CYS A 87 22.36 -5.20 -1.39
C CYS A 87 23.37 -4.09 -1.15
N SER A 88 23.30 -3.49 0.04
CA SER A 88 24.31 -2.55 0.49
C SER A 88 25.51 -3.26 1.10
N ASP A 89 26.66 -2.57 1.15
CA ASP A 89 27.88 -3.12 1.75
C ASP A 89 27.75 -3.40 3.26
N ALA A 90 26.74 -2.81 3.92
CA ALA A 90 26.45 -3.01 5.33
C ALA A 90 25.28 -3.98 5.52
N ASP A 91 25.38 -4.83 6.54
CA ASP A 91 24.24 -5.63 7.01
C ASP A 91 23.10 -4.70 7.45
N TRP A 92 21.88 -5.00 7.03
CA TRP A 92 20.68 -4.20 7.32
C TRP A 92 20.49 -3.99 8.83
N SER A 93 20.93 -4.95 9.65
CA SER A 93 20.83 -4.90 11.10
C SER A 93 21.65 -3.75 11.71
N THR A 94 22.78 -3.40 11.07
CA THR A 94 23.68 -2.32 11.49
C THR A 94 23.21 -0.94 11.02
N ASN A 95 22.33 -0.89 10.01
CA ASN A 95 21.77 0.35 9.47
C ASN A 95 20.30 0.18 9.10
N ARG A 96 19.47 -0.13 10.10
CA ARG A 96 18.02 -0.37 9.91
C ARG A 96 17.33 0.76 9.18
N GLN A 97 17.69 2.00 9.50
CA GLN A 97 17.04 3.21 9.00
C GLN A 97 17.30 3.48 7.51
N ARG A 98 18.28 2.82 6.88
CA ARG A 98 18.51 2.87 5.42
C ARG A 98 17.27 2.50 4.62
N LEU A 99 16.41 1.62 5.15
CA LEU A 99 15.16 1.21 4.52
C LEU A 99 14.32 2.41 4.06
N ALA A 100 14.25 3.48 4.86
CA ALA A 100 13.41 4.65 4.54
C ALA A 100 13.86 5.41 3.27
N ASP A 101 15.07 5.17 2.76
CA ASP A 101 15.57 5.75 1.51
C ASP A 101 15.17 4.94 0.26
N CYS A 102 14.51 3.78 0.45
CA CYS A 102 14.27 2.81 -0.61
C CYS A 102 12.83 2.75 -1.12
N SER A 103 11.93 3.54 -0.52
CA SER A 103 10.55 3.67 -1.03
C SER A 103 10.54 4.26 -2.43
N ILE A 104 9.68 3.73 -3.31
CA ILE A 104 9.42 4.30 -4.65
C ILE A 104 7.92 4.59 -4.81
N GLY A 105 7.49 5.08 -5.98
CA GLY A 105 6.08 5.40 -6.23
C GLY A 105 5.63 6.66 -5.53
N PHE A 106 4.31 6.82 -5.32
CA PHE A 106 3.75 8.02 -4.67
C PHE A 106 4.17 8.16 -3.19
N GLY A 107 4.43 7.04 -2.52
CA GLY A 107 5.02 6.99 -1.18
C GLY A 107 6.51 7.31 -1.13
N HIS A 108 7.19 7.58 -2.25
CA HIS A 108 8.60 7.99 -2.26
C HIS A 108 8.84 9.19 -1.33
N GLY A 109 9.90 9.10 -0.53
CA GLY A 109 10.26 10.08 0.50
C GLY A 109 9.47 9.94 1.80
N THR A 110 8.83 8.80 2.03
CA THR A 110 8.25 8.49 3.34
C THR A 110 9.37 8.21 4.34
N LEU A 111 9.56 9.12 5.30
CA LEU A 111 10.66 9.09 6.25
C LEU A 111 10.47 8.05 7.38
N GLY A 112 9.21 7.73 7.73
CA GLY A 112 8.94 6.96 8.94
C GLY A 112 9.54 7.64 10.17
N GLY A 113 10.14 6.84 11.05
CA GLY A 113 10.93 7.30 12.20
C GLY A 113 12.42 7.54 11.92
N LYS A 114 12.83 7.73 10.67
CA LYS A 114 14.24 7.99 10.31
C LYS A 114 14.79 9.20 11.09
N ASN A 115 16.05 9.10 11.52
CA ASN A 115 16.76 10.02 12.42
C ASN A 115 16.19 10.08 13.85
N GLY A 116 15.10 9.35 14.13
CA GLY A 116 14.56 9.15 15.46
C GLY A 116 15.35 8.11 16.26
N LYS A 117 15.02 8.02 17.55
CA LYS A 117 15.58 6.98 18.43
C LYS A 117 15.03 5.60 18.04
N ILE A 118 15.84 4.57 18.24
CA ILE A 118 15.36 3.19 18.18
C ILE A 118 14.59 2.91 19.47
N TYR A 119 13.31 2.56 19.33
CA TYR A 119 12.48 2.10 20.43
C TYR A 119 12.30 0.58 20.31
N VAL A 120 12.67 -0.16 21.35
CA VAL A 120 12.60 -1.63 21.35
C VAL A 120 11.36 -2.06 22.12
N VAL A 121 10.42 -2.71 21.43
CA VAL A 121 9.30 -3.40 22.06
C VAL A 121 9.84 -4.65 22.74
N THR A 122 9.69 -4.70 24.06
CA THR A 122 10.12 -5.80 24.94
C THR A 122 8.94 -6.51 25.60
N ASP A 123 7.75 -5.90 25.56
CA ASP A 123 6.51 -6.43 26.13
C ASP A 123 5.43 -6.50 25.04
N SER A 124 4.93 -7.70 24.78
CA SER A 124 3.87 -7.94 23.78
C SER A 124 2.46 -7.70 24.32
N SER A 125 2.32 -7.28 25.59
CA SER A 125 1.04 -7.02 26.22
C SER A 125 0.38 -5.71 25.75
N ASP A 126 -0.95 -5.67 25.82
CA ASP A 126 -1.76 -4.48 25.53
C ASP A 126 -2.82 -4.28 26.63
N ASN A 127 -2.41 -4.47 27.88
CA ASN A 127 -3.33 -4.62 29.03
C ASN A 127 -4.07 -3.32 29.40
N ASN A 128 -3.50 -2.16 29.08
CA ASN A 128 -4.08 -0.85 29.41
C ASN A 128 -3.97 0.09 28.20
N PRO A 129 -4.95 0.05 27.27
CA PRO A 129 -4.94 0.92 26.09
C PRO A 129 -4.90 2.42 26.40
N THR A 130 -5.50 2.84 27.51
CA THR A 130 -5.55 4.25 27.95
C THR A 130 -4.21 4.77 28.48
N ASN A 131 -3.44 3.90 29.14
CA ASN A 131 -2.15 4.26 29.73
C ASN A 131 -1.15 3.13 29.48
N PRO A 132 -0.62 3.03 28.24
CA PRO A 132 0.28 1.96 27.87
C PRO A 132 1.60 2.04 28.62
N THR A 133 2.16 0.90 28.99
CA THR A 133 3.43 0.82 29.71
C THR A 133 4.62 0.97 28.75
N PRO A 134 5.69 1.69 29.14
CA PRO A 134 6.95 1.68 28.39
C PRO A 134 7.45 0.25 28.14
N GLY A 135 7.96 -0.01 26.94
CA GLY A 135 8.33 -1.34 26.46
C GLY A 135 7.25 -2.02 25.62
N THR A 136 5.99 -1.55 25.65
CA THR A 136 4.92 -2.05 24.77
C THR A 136 4.91 -1.37 23.41
N LEU A 137 4.32 -2.02 22.41
CA LEU A 137 4.10 -1.40 21.10
C LEU A 137 3.23 -0.13 21.21
N ARG A 138 2.13 -0.19 21.98
CA ARG A 138 1.21 0.94 22.14
C ARG A 138 1.89 2.18 22.70
N TYR A 139 2.77 2.01 23.70
CA TYR A 139 3.54 3.15 24.21
C TYR A 139 4.42 3.77 23.12
N GLY A 140 5.13 2.95 22.32
CA GLY A 140 6.03 3.46 21.28
C GLY A 140 5.31 4.25 20.19
N VAL A 141 4.17 3.78 19.70
CA VAL A 141 3.50 4.40 18.53
C VAL A 141 2.83 5.73 18.82
N ILE A 142 2.47 6.01 20.07
CA ILE A 142 1.78 7.26 20.44
C ILE A 142 2.74 8.41 20.74
N GLN A 143 4.04 8.15 20.92
CA GLN A 143 5.01 9.21 21.25
C GLN A 143 5.04 10.31 20.18
N GLU A 144 5.35 11.53 20.59
CA GLU A 144 5.38 12.69 19.69
C GLU A 144 6.65 12.69 18.82
N GLU A 145 7.79 12.29 19.37
CA GLU A 145 9.04 12.27 18.61
C GLU A 145 9.07 11.19 17.52
N PRO A 146 9.90 11.38 16.47
CA PRO A 146 10.17 10.31 15.52
C PRO A 146 10.75 9.08 16.20
N LEU A 147 10.19 7.90 15.94
CA LEU A 147 10.67 6.63 16.51
C LEU A 147 10.77 5.53 15.45
N TRP A 148 11.92 4.85 15.45
CA TRP A 148 12.13 3.61 14.71
C TRP A 148 11.87 2.44 15.66
N ILE A 149 10.69 1.85 15.56
CA ILE A 149 10.19 0.82 16.49
C ILE A 149 10.60 -0.56 15.98
N VAL A 150 11.34 -1.32 16.81
CA VAL A 150 11.81 -2.69 16.55
C VAL A 150 11.36 -3.62 17.68
N PHE A 151 11.54 -4.93 17.51
CA PHE A 151 11.05 -5.94 18.45
C PHE A 151 12.20 -6.82 18.97
N SER A 152 12.29 -7.02 20.28
CA SER A 152 13.41 -7.75 20.91
C SER A 152 13.42 -9.25 20.63
N SER A 153 12.27 -9.82 20.28
CA SER A 153 12.08 -11.25 19.99
C SER A 153 10.87 -11.46 19.11
N ASN A 154 10.64 -12.71 18.70
CA ASN A 154 9.34 -13.13 18.17
C ASN A 154 8.23 -12.79 19.18
N MET A 155 7.13 -12.22 18.71
CA MET A 155 6.05 -11.74 19.58
C MET A 155 4.70 -11.86 18.89
N LEU A 156 3.70 -12.25 19.69
CA LEU A 156 2.28 -12.17 19.35
C LEU A 156 1.65 -11.03 20.15
N ILE A 157 1.28 -9.95 19.47
CA ILE A 157 0.65 -8.78 20.05
C ILE A 157 -0.85 -8.87 19.75
N ARG A 158 -1.62 -9.21 20.79
CA ARG A 158 -3.09 -9.25 20.74
C ARG A 158 -3.66 -7.93 21.25
N LEU A 159 -3.96 -7.02 20.34
CA LEU A 159 -4.49 -5.70 20.65
C LEU A 159 -5.88 -5.80 21.29
N LYS A 160 -6.10 -5.02 22.35
CA LYS A 160 -7.40 -4.95 23.03
C LYS A 160 -8.33 -3.94 22.37
N GLN A 161 -7.76 -2.93 21.72
CA GLN A 161 -8.42 -1.86 21.01
C GLN A 161 -7.57 -1.40 19.83
N GLU A 162 -8.17 -0.63 18.94
CA GLU A 162 -7.50 0.05 17.83
C GLU A 162 -6.16 0.70 18.26
N LEU A 163 -5.10 0.46 17.49
CA LEU A 163 -3.76 0.98 17.75
C LEU A 163 -3.54 2.25 16.91
N ILE A 164 -3.72 3.40 17.55
CA ILE A 164 -3.54 4.70 16.90
C ILE A 164 -2.05 5.03 16.84
N ILE A 165 -1.55 5.29 15.64
CA ILE A 165 -0.13 5.54 15.39
C ILE A 165 0.06 7.02 15.08
N ASN A 166 0.95 7.70 15.81
CA ASN A 166 1.29 9.09 15.59
C ASN A 166 2.23 9.27 14.38
N SER A 167 2.43 10.49 13.90
CA SER A 167 3.34 10.79 12.76
C SER A 167 4.79 10.36 13.03
N TYR A 168 5.56 10.18 11.96
CA TYR A 168 6.99 9.85 11.99
C TYR A 168 7.31 8.57 12.76
N LYS A 169 6.61 7.49 12.41
CA LYS A 169 6.82 6.17 13.01
C LYS A 169 7.24 5.16 11.95
N THR A 170 8.23 4.36 12.27
CA THR A 170 8.49 3.12 11.55
C THR A 170 8.19 1.96 12.48
N LEU A 171 7.32 1.04 12.06
CA LEU A 171 7.23 -0.30 12.63
C LEU A 171 8.10 -1.22 11.78
N ASP A 172 9.21 -1.71 12.32
CA ASP A 172 10.19 -2.55 11.63
C ASP A 172 10.29 -3.92 12.32
N GLY A 173 9.57 -4.90 11.77
CA GLY A 173 9.58 -6.28 12.26
C GLY A 173 10.83 -7.08 11.87
N ARG A 174 11.81 -6.53 11.14
CA ARG A 174 12.97 -7.32 10.68
C ARG A 174 13.78 -7.86 11.87
N GLY A 175 14.08 -9.16 11.79
CA GLY A 175 14.82 -9.92 12.81
C GLY A 175 13.94 -10.66 13.82
N SER A 176 12.62 -10.49 13.76
CA SER A 176 11.66 -11.12 14.67
C SER A 176 10.38 -11.50 13.91
N ALA A 177 9.79 -12.65 14.22
CA ALA A 177 8.44 -13.01 13.76
C ALA A 177 7.41 -12.25 14.61
N VAL A 178 6.88 -11.14 14.07
CA VAL A 178 5.96 -10.25 14.78
C VAL A 178 4.56 -10.39 14.21
N HIS A 179 3.64 -10.82 15.05
CA HIS A 179 2.23 -11.03 14.72
C HIS A 179 1.38 -9.99 15.44
N ILE A 180 0.64 -9.19 14.69
CA ILE A 180 -0.35 -8.22 15.20
C ILE A 180 -1.74 -8.73 14.85
N THR A 181 -2.57 -8.86 15.87
CA THR A 181 -3.93 -9.38 15.77
C THR A 181 -4.80 -8.79 16.88
N GLY A 182 -6.07 -9.16 16.94
CA GLY A 182 -7.00 -8.76 18.00
C GLY A 182 -7.96 -7.69 17.52
N ASN A 183 -8.27 -6.72 18.37
CA ASN A 183 -9.34 -5.75 18.10
C ASN A 183 -8.77 -4.46 17.50
N GLY A 184 -9.30 -4.03 16.36
CA GLY A 184 -9.07 -2.76 15.69
C GLY A 184 -7.76 -2.62 14.91
N CYS A 185 -6.72 -3.39 15.23
CA CYS A 185 -5.42 -3.38 14.54
C CYS A 185 -4.85 -1.97 14.32
N LEU A 186 -4.27 -1.65 13.15
CA LEU A 186 -3.46 -0.44 12.96
C LEU A 186 -4.28 0.70 12.35
N THR A 187 -4.25 1.89 12.97
CA THR A 187 -4.94 3.06 12.43
C THR A 187 -4.04 4.28 12.31
N LEU A 188 -3.97 4.81 11.09
CA LEU A 188 -3.21 5.98 10.67
C LEU A 188 -4.19 7.12 10.37
N GLN A 189 -4.51 7.93 11.37
CA GLN A 189 -5.53 8.96 11.24
C GLN A 189 -4.95 10.38 11.32
N TYR A 190 -5.05 11.14 10.23
CA TYR A 190 -4.49 12.50 10.08
C TYR A 190 -3.01 12.59 10.45
N VAL A 191 -2.24 11.59 10.05
CA VAL A 191 -0.81 11.50 10.31
C VAL A 191 -0.02 11.48 9.02
N GLN A 192 1.30 11.65 9.15
CA GLN A 192 2.20 11.58 8.03
C GLN A 192 3.50 10.84 8.35
N HIS A 193 4.18 10.41 7.28
CA HIS A 193 5.47 9.74 7.34
C HIS A 193 5.44 8.49 8.21
N ILE A 194 4.69 7.48 7.77
CA ILE A 194 4.57 6.19 8.46
C ILE A 194 5.12 5.08 7.56
N ILE A 195 5.98 4.24 8.11
CA ILE A 195 6.45 3.00 7.48
C ILE A 195 5.95 1.83 8.31
N ILE A 196 5.20 0.92 7.71
CA ILE A 196 4.80 -0.36 8.30
C ILE A 196 5.54 -1.43 7.52
N HIS A 197 6.49 -2.11 8.17
CA HIS A 197 7.41 -3.01 7.49
C HIS A 197 7.63 -4.33 8.22
N ASN A 198 7.55 -5.43 7.47
CA ASN A 198 7.90 -6.77 7.92
C ASN A 198 7.04 -7.31 9.08
N LEU A 199 5.71 -7.18 9.00
CA LEU A 199 4.76 -7.62 10.03
C LEU A 199 3.75 -8.64 9.48
N HIS A 200 3.35 -9.60 10.31
CA HIS A 200 2.13 -10.39 10.08
C HIS A 200 0.95 -9.64 10.70
N ILE A 201 -0.09 -9.33 9.91
CA ILE A 201 -1.29 -8.63 10.38
C ILE A 201 -2.53 -9.43 9.97
N TYR A 202 -3.22 -10.03 10.92
CA TYR A 202 -4.33 -10.95 10.61
C TYR A 202 -5.29 -11.11 11.79
N ASP A 203 -6.45 -11.72 11.54
CA ASP A 203 -7.50 -11.94 12.54
C ASP A 203 -7.88 -10.62 13.27
N CYS A 204 -7.87 -9.50 12.54
CA CYS A 204 -8.30 -8.21 13.03
C CYS A 204 -9.82 -8.18 13.16
N LYS A 205 -10.31 -7.75 14.33
CA LYS A 205 -11.72 -7.77 14.71
C LYS A 205 -12.20 -6.38 15.05
N PRO A 206 -13.51 -6.08 14.92
CA PRO A 206 -14.08 -4.84 15.39
C PRO A 206 -13.70 -4.55 16.85
N SER A 207 -13.24 -3.34 17.13
CA SER A 207 -13.05 -2.85 18.51
C SER A 207 -14.23 -1.98 18.89
N ALA A 208 -14.66 -2.05 20.15
CA ALA A 208 -15.47 -0.98 20.72
C ALA A 208 -14.72 0.35 20.57
N GLY A 209 -15.49 1.42 20.35
CA GLY A 209 -14.92 2.76 20.32
C GLY A 209 -14.23 3.11 21.63
N PHE A 210 -13.21 3.93 21.53
CA PHE A 210 -12.42 4.40 22.67
C PHE A 210 -12.29 5.91 22.62
N GLU A 211 -12.38 6.56 23.78
CA GLU A 211 -12.51 8.01 23.92
C GLU A 211 -13.68 8.57 23.09
N LYS A 212 -13.39 9.45 22.12
CA LYS A 212 -14.38 10.10 21.24
C LYS A 212 -14.57 9.37 19.90
N ARG A 213 -13.95 8.19 19.74
CA ARG A 213 -14.01 7.37 18.53
C ARG A 213 -15.19 6.40 18.63
N GLY A 214 -15.84 6.14 17.51
CA GLY A 214 -16.80 5.05 17.41
C GLY A 214 -16.12 3.70 17.19
N ARG A 215 -16.93 2.69 16.89
CA ARG A 215 -16.50 1.31 16.66
C ARG A 215 -15.61 1.23 15.41
N SER A 216 -14.54 0.44 15.47
CA SER A 216 -13.75 0.11 14.27
C SER A 216 -14.32 -1.13 13.57
N ASP A 217 -14.10 -1.23 12.25
CA ASP A 217 -14.67 -2.29 11.41
C ASP A 217 -13.88 -3.61 11.49
N GLY A 218 -12.62 -3.53 11.93
CA GLY A 218 -11.74 -4.67 12.04
C GLY A 218 -10.81 -4.82 10.84
N ASP A 219 -10.44 -3.71 10.20
CA ASP A 219 -9.43 -3.67 9.17
C ASP A 219 -8.05 -4.08 9.68
N GLY A 220 -7.18 -4.55 8.79
CA GLY A 220 -5.76 -4.73 9.10
C GLY A 220 -5.04 -3.39 9.33
N ILE A 221 -5.12 -2.50 8.34
CA ILE A 221 -4.55 -1.15 8.36
C ILE A 221 -5.59 -0.16 7.83
N SER A 222 -6.04 0.76 8.68
CA SER A 222 -6.93 1.87 8.30
C SER A 222 -6.14 3.17 8.13
N ILE A 223 -6.17 3.76 6.94
CA ILE A 223 -5.47 4.99 6.54
C ILE A 223 -6.51 6.08 6.26
N PHE A 224 -6.59 7.06 7.16
CA PHE A 224 -7.68 8.03 7.16
C PHE A 224 -7.15 9.46 7.14
N GLY A 225 -7.35 10.16 6.02
CA GLY A 225 -6.86 11.53 5.82
C GLY A 225 -5.36 11.71 6.07
N SER A 226 -4.57 10.67 5.76
CA SER A 226 -3.14 10.58 6.06
C SER A 226 -2.30 10.61 4.79
N GLN A 227 -1.02 10.94 4.93
CA GLN A 227 -0.14 11.16 3.77
C GLN A 227 1.27 10.65 3.98
N LYS A 228 1.99 10.32 2.90
CA LYS A 228 3.37 9.76 3.00
C LYS A 228 3.37 8.48 3.85
N ILE A 229 2.67 7.48 3.34
CA ILE A 229 2.52 6.17 3.99
C ILE A 229 3.17 5.10 3.09
N TRP A 230 3.92 4.21 3.72
CA TRP A 230 4.54 3.07 3.04
C TRP A 230 4.27 1.78 3.81
N VAL A 231 3.53 0.87 3.19
CA VAL A 231 3.25 -0.48 3.72
C VAL A 231 4.06 -1.48 2.89
N ASP A 232 5.04 -2.11 3.52
CA ASP A 232 6.06 -2.89 2.83
C ASP A 232 6.32 -4.24 3.50
N HIS A 233 6.47 -5.32 2.73
CA HIS A 233 6.82 -6.64 3.28
C HIS A 233 5.91 -7.15 4.42
N CYS A 234 4.63 -6.79 4.40
CA CYS A 234 3.65 -7.33 5.36
C CYS A 234 2.98 -8.58 4.80
N SER A 235 2.64 -9.52 5.68
CA SER A 235 1.78 -10.68 5.35
C SER A 235 0.42 -10.47 6.00
N MET A 236 -0.65 -10.37 5.20
CA MET A 236 -1.98 -9.96 5.67
C MET A 236 -3.08 -10.94 5.25
N SER A 237 -3.98 -11.29 6.17
CA SER A 237 -5.08 -12.23 5.90
C SER A 237 -6.17 -12.21 6.98
N HIS A 238 -7.34 -12.82 6.71
CA HIS A 238 -8.35 -13.16 7.72
C HIS A 238 -8.80 -12.00 8.64
N CYS A 239 -8.79 -10.75 8.16
CA CYS A 239 -9.43 -9.66 8.91
C CYS A 239 -10.95 -9.77 8.81
N THR A 240 -11.67 -8.99 9.64
CA THR A 240 -13.14 -9.01 9.60
C THR A 240 -13.69 -8.21 8.42
N ASP A 241 -13.08 -7.06 8.12
CA ASP A 241 -13.52 -6.15 7.06
C ASP A 241 -12.43 -5.99 5.98
N GLY A 242 -11.72 -4.86 5.87
CA GLY A 242 -10.61 -4.67 4.93
C GLY A 242 -9.27 -5.28 5.38
N LEU A 243 -8.33 -5.54 4.45
CA LEU A 243 -6.91 -5.67 4.85
C LEU A 243 -6.25 -4.29 4.91
N ILE A 244 -6.40 -3.47 3.85
CA ILE A 244 -5.88 -2.11 3.80
C ILE A 244 -6.93 -1.16 3.23
N ASP A 245 -7.37 -0.22 4.05
CA ASP A 245 -8.35 0.80 3.65
C ASP A 245 -7.70 2.17 3.68
N ALA A 246 -7.73 2.87 2.55
CA ALA A 246 -7.23 4.24 2.43
C ALA A 246 -8.33 5.16 1.93
N VAL A 247 -8.74 6.10 2.78
CA VAL A 247 -9.94 6.93 2.55
C VAL A 247 -9.68 8.38 2.96
N MET A 248 -10.67 9.25 2.72
CA MET A 248 -10.75 10.55 3.36
C MET A 248 -9.66 11.54 2.97
N GLY A 249 -9.30 11.54 1.68
CA GLY A 249 -8.24 12.35 1.13
C GLY A 249 -6.86 11.86 1.56
N SER A 250 -6.69 10.56 1.76
CA SER A 250 -5.36 9.98 1.95
C SER A 250 -4.61 9.97 0.62
N THR A 251 -3.32 10.30 0.62
CA THR A 251 -2.53 10.43 -0.62
C THR A 251 -1.03 10.20 -0.40
N ALA A 252 -0.26 10.14 -1.47
CA ALA A 252 1.18 9.83 -1.41
C ALA A 252 1.46 8.50 -0.68
N ILE A 253 0.82 7.42 -1.15
CA ILE A 253 0.90 6.08 -0.55
C ILE A 253 1.63 5.11 -1.50
N THR A 254 2.50 4.27 -0.94
CA THR A 254 3.01 3.08 -1.64
C THR A 254 2.70 1.83 -0.82
N ILE A 255 2.15 0.81 -1.47
CA ILE A 255 1.89 -0.51 -0.90
C ILE A 255 2.75 -1.49 -1.71
N SER A 256 3.82 -2.00 -1.12
CA SER A 256 4.80 -2.81 -1.86
C SER A 256 5.23 -4.10 -1.19
N ASN A 257 5.61 -5.09 -1.99
CA ASN A 257 6.18 -6.34 -1.49
C ASN A 257 5.34 -7.06 -0.41
N ASN A 258 4.02 -6.84 -0.35
CA ASN A 258 3.17 -7.50 0.62
C ASN A 258 2.68 -8.84 0.08
N TYR A 259 2.30 -9.73 0.98
CA TYR A 259 1.63 -10.99 0.66
C TYR A 259 0.23 -10.99 1.25
N PHE A 260 -0.78 -11.03 0.37
CA PHE A 260 -2.19 -11.03 0.75
C PHE A 260 -2.79 -12.41 0.48
N THR A 261 -3.51 -12.99 1.44
CA THR A 261 -4.21 -14.27 1.25
C THR A 261 -5.51 -14.34 2.04
N HIS A 262 -6.36 -15.31 1.69
CA HIS A 262 -7.53 -15.75 2.48
C HIS A 262 -8.38 -14.60 3.03
N HIS A 263 -8.91 -13.77 2.14
CA HIS A 263 -9.66 -12.59 2.52
C HIS A 263 -10.65 -12.17 1.41
N ASP A 264 -11.78 -11.60 1.77
CA ASP A 264 -12.78 -11.16 0.78
C ASP A 264 -12.42 -9.77 0.23
N GLU A 265 -12.47 -8.78 1.10
CA GLU A 265 -12.33 -7.36 0.77
C GLU A 265 -10.89 -6.88 1.02
N VAL A 266 -10.01 -7.05 0.03
CA VAL A 266 -8.56 -6.88 0.24
C VAL A 266 -8.16 -5.42 0.48
N MET A 267 -8.46 -4.53 -0.45
CA MET A 267 -7.96 -3.15 -0.42
C MET A 267 -8.97 -2.16 -1.00
N LEU A 268 -9.47 -1.27 -0.14
CA LEU A 268 -10.36 -0.18 -0.55
C LEU A 268 -9.59 1.15 -0.63
N LEU A 269 -9.65 1.80 -1.78
CA LEU A 269 -9.03 3.11 -2.03
C LEU A 269 -10.12 4.11 -2.37
N GLY A 270 -10.58 4.85 -1.36
CA GLY A 270 -11.73 5.76 -1.44
C GLY A 270 -13.06 5.08 -1.09
N HIS A 271 -13.84 5.71 -0.22
CA HIS A 271 -15.04 5.10 0.39
C HIS A 271 -16.35 5.50 -0.29
N ASP A 272 -16.47 6.75 -0.75
CA ASP A 272 -17.71 7.29 -1.30
C ASP A 272 -17.44 7.93 -2.66
N ASP A 273 -18.23 7.53 -3.65
CA ASP A 273 -18.21 8.08 -5.01
C ASP A 273 -18.39 9.60 -5.02
N ASN A 274 -19.01 10.19 -4.01
CA ASN A 274 -19.27 11.63 -3.88
C ASN A 274 -18.23 12.38 -3.05
N TYR A 275 -17.26 11.68 -2.43
CA TYR A 275 -16.24 12.34 -1.61
C TYR A 275 -15.15 12.99 -2.47
N ALA A 276 -15.44 14.22 -2.93
CA ALA A 276 -14.58 14.97 -3.85
C ALA A 276 -13.10 15.04 -3.47
N PRO A 277 -12.69 15.17 -2.18
CA PRO A 277 -11.28 15.20 -1.82
C PRO A 277 -10.48 13.96 -2.24
N ASP A 278 -11.10 12.77 -2.38
CA ASP A 278 -10.42 11.55 -2.86
C ASP A 278 -9.95 11.67 -4.33
N THR A 279 -10.37 12.71 -5.07
CA THR A 279 -9.76 13.07 -6.38
C THR A 279 -8.25 13.38 -6.26
N GLY A 280 -7.80 13.80 -5.08
CA GLY A 280 -6.38 14.03 -4.81
C GLY A 280 -5.58 12.78 -4.42
N MET A 281 -6.24 11.64 -4.22
CA MET A 281 -5.61 10.39 -3.81
C MET A 281 -4.64 9.90 -4.87
N GLN A 282 -3.44 9.51 -4.45
CA GLN A 282 -2.42 8.93 -5.32
C GLN A 282 -1.74 7.76 -4.64
N VAL A 283 -1.85 6.57 -5.24
CA VAL A 283 -1.41 5.30 -4.64
C VAL A 283 -0.62 4.48 -5.66
N THR A 284 0.54 3.96 -5.24
CA THR A 284 1.32 2.97 -5.99
C THR A 284 1.16 1.61 -5.32
N ILE A 285 0.73 0.59 -6.06
CA ILE A 285 0.64 -0.80 -5.62
C ILE A 285 1.67 -1.59 -6.43
N ALA A 286 2.78 -2.00 -5.81
CA ALA A 286 3.91 -2.56 -6.54
C ALA A 286 4.51 -3.82 -5.92
N PHE A 287 4.85 -4.82 -6.72
CA PHE A 287 5.59 -6.02 -6.26
C PHE A 287 4.87 -6.86 -5.19
N ASN A 288 3.56 -6.66 -5.00
CA ASN A 288 2.78 -7.47 -4.08
C ASN A 288 2.46 -8.82 -4.73
N HIS A 289 2.23 -9.82 -3.89
CA HIS A 289 1.63 -11.08 -4.30
C HIS A 289 0.24 -11.19 -3.68
N PHE A 290 -0.77 -11.09 -4.55
CA PHE A 290 -2.15 -11.38 -4.25
C PHE A 290 -2.36 -12.89 -4.43
N GLY A 291 -2.18 -13.62 -3.34
CA GLY A 291 -2.12 -15.07 -3.32
C GLY A 291 -3.48 -15.74 -3.19
N GLN A 292 -3.44 -16.97 -2.69
CA GLN A 292 -4.61 -17.84 -2.62
C GLN A 292 -5.75 -17.30 -1.76
N GLY A 293 -6.97 -17.66 -2.15
CA GLY A 293 -8.16 -17.48 -1.32
C GLY A 293 -8.76 -16.08 -1.34
N LEU A 294 -8.20 -15.14 -2.10
CA LEU A 294 -8.69 -13.76 -2.23
C LEU A 294 -9.97 -13.69 -3.10
N VAL A 295 -10.95 -12.89 -2.69
CA VAL A 295 -12.20 -12.73 -3.46
C VAL A 295 -12.13 -11.55 -4.41
N GLN A 296 -11.85 -10.35 -3.91
CA GLN A 296 -11.96 -9.10 -4.67
C GLN A 296 -11.13 -7.94 -4.10
N ARG A 297 -11.22 -6.77 -4.74
CA ARG A 297 -10.66 -5.48 -4.31
C ARG A 297 -9.13 -5.46 -4.22
N MET A 298 -8.43 -5.80 -5.31
CA MET A 298 -6.97 -5.78 -5.40
C MET A 298 -6.43 -4.78 -6.44
N PRO A 299 -6.76 -3.47 -6.37
CA PRO A 299 -7.61 -2.77 -5.40
C PRO A 299 -9.07 -2.60 -5.88
N ARG A 300 -9.95 -2.09 -5.00
CA ARG A 300 -11.18 -1.37 -5.40
C ARG A 300 -10.97 0.13 -5.22
N CYS A 301 -11.06 0.90 -6.30
CA CYS A 301 -10.73 2.32 -6.30
C CYS A 301 -11.94 3.22 -6.50
N ARG A 302 -11.88 4.42 -5.92
CA ARG A 302 -12.77 5.53 -6.20
C ARG A 302 -12.00 6.82 -6.37
N ARG A 303 -12.27 7.54 -7.46
CA ARG A 303 -11.55 8.76 -7.82
C ARG A 303 -10.03 8.51 -7.84
N GLY A 304 -9.22 9.55 -7.62
CA GLY A 304 -7.78 9.42 -7.48
C GLY A 304 -7.02 8.88 -8.69
N TYR A 305 -5.73 8.64 -8.48
CA TYR A 305 -4.80 8.08 -9.44
C TYR A 305 -4.07 6.88 -8.84
N ILE A 306 -4.26 5.71 -9.43
CA ILE A 306 -3.74 4.44 -8.94
C ILE A 306 -2.82 3.82 -9.99
N HIS A 307 -1.59 3.50 -9.59
CA HIS A 307 -0.62 2.78 -10.41
C HIS A 307 -0.42 1.37 -9.83
N VAL A 308 -0.92 0.37 -10.54
CA VAL A 308 -0.82 -1.05 -10.18
C VAL A 308 0.27 -1.67 -11.05
N VAL A 309 1.43 -1.99 -10.48
CA VAL A 309 2.63 -2.31 -11.26
C VAL A 309 3.42 -3.52 -10.76
N ASN A 310 3.74 -4.46 -11.65
CA ASN A 310 4.56 -5.65 -11.35
C ASN A 310 4.09 -6.47 -10.14
N ASN A 311 2.78 -6.62 -9.94
CA ASN A 311 2.20 -7.50 -8.92
C ASN A 311 1.86 -8.87 -9.53
N ASP A 312 1.85 -9.90 -8.70
CA ASP A 312 1.39 -11.25 -9.06
C ASP A 312 -0.01 -11.50 -8.49
N PHE A 313 -0.97 -11.80 -9.36
CA PHE A 313 -2.36 -12.09 -8.99
C PHE A 313 -2.71 -13.54 -9.28
N THR A 314 -3.05 -14.28 -8.22
CA THR A 314 -3.37 -15.70 -8.27
C THR A 314 -4.85 -15.94 -7.96
N GLU A 315 -5.61 -16.42 -8.94
CA GLU A 315 -6.95 -17.03 -8.76
C GLU A 315 -7.94 -16.24 -7.87
N TRP A 316 -8.18 -14.96 -8.20
CA TRP A 316 -9.25 -14.18 -7.55
C TRP A 316 -10.62 -14.88 -7.74
N LYS A 317 -11.54 -14.72 -6.79
CA LYS A 317 -12.85 -15.39 -6.86
C LYS A 317 -13.96 -14.55 -7.52
N MET A 318 -13.82 -13.23 -7.59
CA MET A 318 -14.81 -12.35 -8.22
C MET A 318 -14.20 -11.42 -9.27
N TYR A 319 -13.25 -10.57 -8.88
CA TYR A 319 -12.44 -9.74 -9.78
C TYR A 319 -11.12 -9.38 -9.10
N ALA A 320 -10.10 -9.00 -9.87
CA ALA A 320 -8.86 -8.48 -9.28
C ALA A 320 -8.96 -6.97 -9.03
N ILE A 321 -9.10 -6.18 -10.09
CA ILE A 321 -9.10 -4.72 -10.05
C ILE A 321 -10.52 -4.20 -10.26
N GLY A 322 -11.01 -3.34 -9.38
CA GLY A 322 -12.34 -2.76 -9.53
C GLY A 322 -12.41 -1.30 -9.11
N GLY A 323 -13.60 -0.72 -9.26
CA GLY A 323 -13.84 0.65 -8.84
C GLY A 323 -15.13 1.26 -9.33
N SER A 324 -15.44 2.41 -8.75
CA SER A 324 -16.60 3.27 -9.03
C SER A 324 -16.18 4.75 -8.87
N GLY A 325 -16.99 5.72 -9.25
CA GLY A 325 -16.62 7.14 -9.09
C GLY A 325 -15.42 7.62 -9.92
N ASN A 326 -15.23 7.09 -11.14
CA ASN A 326 -14.22 7.52 -12.12
C ASN A 326 -12.76 7.56 -11.62
N PRO A 327 -12.19 6.45 -11.13
CA PRO A 327 -10.78 6.39 -10.78
C PRO A 327 -9.92 6.30 -12.04
N THR A 328 -8.71 6.88 -12.00
CA THR A 328 -7.68 6.57 -12.99
C THR A 328 -6.86 5.39 -12.52
N ILE A 329 -6.92 4.27 -13.25
CA ILE A 329 -6.19 3.04 -12.94
C ILE A 329 -5.23 2.74 -14.08
N ASN A 330 -3.94 2.67 -13.78
CA ASN A 330 -2.92 2.24 -14.73
C ASN A 330 -2.32 0.92 -14.24
N SER A 331 -2.70 -0.16 -14.91
CA SER A 331 -2.12 -1.50 -14.75
C SER A 331 -0.89 -1.64 -15.66
N GLN A 332 0.25 -2.06 -15.10
CA GLN A 332 1.48 -2.16 -15.86
C GLN A 332 2.37 -3.32 -15.42
N GLY A 333 2.70 -4.22 -16.34
CA GLY A 333 3.65 -5.31 -16.08
C GLY A 333 3.23 -6.32 -15.00
N ASN A 334 1.96 -6.39 -14.63
CA ASN A 334 1.42 -7.36 -13.68
C ASN A 334 1.27 -8.75 -14.33
N ARG A 335 1.23 -9.81 -13.52
CA ARG A 335 0.78 -11.14 -13.96
C ARG A 335 -0.60 -11.43 -13.38
N TYR A 336 -1.53 -11.81 -14.24
CA TYR A 336 -2.90 -12.17 -13.89
C TYR A 336 -3.18 -13.63 -14.24
N SER A 337 -3.10 -14.52 -13.25
CA SER A 337 -3.47 -15.93 -13.40
C SER A 337 -4.93 -16.11 -12.97
N ALA A 338 -5.87 -16.04 -13.92
CA ALA A 338 -7.30 -16.16 -13.63
C ALA A 338 -7.66 -17.52 -13.00
N PRO A 339 -8.72 -17.61 -12.18
CA PRO A 339 -9.24 -18.87 -11.67
C PRO A 339 -9.76 -19.77 -12.79
N SER A 340 -10.03 -21.04 -12.52
CA SER A 340 -10.64 -21.96 -13.50
C SER A 340 -12.07 -21.58 -13.91
N ASP A 341 -12.83 -20.89 -13.05
CA ASP A 341 -14.20 -20.43 -13.29
C ASP A 341 -14.28 -19.49 -14.52
N PRO A 342 -15.04 -19.86 -15.57
CA PRO A 342 -15.22 -19.03 -16.77
C PRO A 342 -15.86 -17.66 -16.50
N SER A 343 -16.61 -17.51 -15.40
CA SER A 343 -17.28 -16.26 -15.05
C SER A 343 -16.39 -15.23 -14.36
N ALA A 344 -15.19 -15.64 -13.92
CA ALA A 344 -14.23 -14.82 -13.18
C ALA A 344 -12.94 -14.56 -13.98
N LYS A 345 -13.00 -14.60 -15.31
CA LYS A 345 -11.85 -14.36 -16.20
C LYS A 345 -11.52 -12.88 -16.39
N GLU A 346 -12.50 -12.01 -16.27
CA GLU A 346 -12.26 -10.57 -16.37
C GLU A 346 -11.51 -10.10 -15.11
N VAL A 347 -10.32 -9.50 -15.31
CA VAL A 347 -9.51 -8.88 -14.26
C VAL A 347 -10.25 -7.70 -13.65
N THR A 348 -10.98 -6.97 -14.49
CA THR A 348 -11.63 -5.70 -14.18
C THR A 348 -13.08 -5.84 -13.74
N LYS A 349 -13.54 -4.98 -12.82
CA LYS A 349 -14.96 -4.82 -12.49
C LYS A 349 -15.31 -3.36 -12.25
N ARG A 350 -16.11 -2.77 -13.15
CA ARG A 350 -16.74 -1.48 -12.89
C ARG A 350 -17.96 -1.73 -12.00
N VAL A 351 -17.93 -1.15 -10.80
CA VAL A 351 -18.95 -1.34 -9.77
C VAL A 351 -19.94 -0.18 -9.85
N ASP A 352 -21.23 -0.48 -9.72
CA ASP A 352 -22.35 0.48 -9.72
C ASP A 352 -22.48 1.40 -10.95
N SER A 353 -21.66 1.20 -11.98
CA SER A 353 -21.81 1.89 -13.25
C SER A 353 -23.05 1.35 -13.98
N LYS A 354 -23.97 2.25 -14.34
CA LYS A 354 -25.01 1.90 -15.29
C LYS A 354 -24.34 1.53 -16.61
N ASP A 355 -24.90 0.57 -17.32
CA ASP A 355 -24.43 0.19 -18.66
C ASP A 355 -24.90 1.20 -19.74
N ASP A 356 -24.88 2.49 -19.39
CA ASP A 356 -25.26 3.61 -20.24
C ASP A 356 -24.04 4.27 -20.91
N GLY A 357 -22.86 3.67 -20.75
CA GLY A 357 -21.61 4.13 -21.32
C GLY A 357 -20.86 5.15 -20.46
N GLU A 358 -21.32 5.48 -19.25
CA GLU A 358 -20.63 6.45 -18.37
C GLU A 358 -19.16 6.05 -18.11
N TRP A 359 -18.91 4.76 -17.88
CA TRP A 359 -17.57 4.25 -17.58
C TRP A 359 -16.60 4.27 -18.77
N SER A 360 -17.09 4.44 -20.00
CA SER A 360 -16.25 4.45 -21.20
C SER A 360 -15.19 5.58 -21.20
N ASN A 361 -15.47 6.66 -20.47
CA ASN A 361 -14.57 7.80 -20.29
C ASN A 361 -13.60 7.63 -19.10
N TRP A 362 -13.75 6.57 -18.29
CA TRP A 362 -12.87 6.33 -17.15
C TRP A 362 -11.53 5.79 -17.65
N ASN A 363 -10.43 6.38 -17.17
CA ASN A 363 -9.08 6.02 -17.60
C ASN A 363 -8.60 4.73 -16.91
N TRP A 364 -8.98 3.58 -17.46
CA TRP A 364 -8.53 2.26 -17.01
C TRP A 364 -7.64 1.66 -18.09
N ARG A 365 -6.35 1.64 -17.83
CA ARG A 365 -5.31 1.35 -18.82
C ARG A 365 -4.52 0.12 -18.40
N THR A 366 -4.07 -0.65 -19.39
CA THR A 366 -3.22 -1.83 -19.20
C THR A 366 -2.06 -1.75 -20.18
N GLU A 367 -0.84 -2.03 -19.72
CA GLU A 367 0.36 -2.06 -20.55
C GLU A 367 1.33 -3.15 -20.09
N GLY A 368 1.69 -4.06 -21.02
CA GLY A 368 2.70 -5.07 -20.77
C GLY A 368 2.30 -6.13 -19.74
N ASP A 369 1.03 -6.21 -19.33
CA ASP A 369 0.53 -7.22 -18.39
C ASP A 369 0.52 -8.63 -19.03
N LEU A 370 0.88 -9.65 -18.24
CA LEU A 370 0.82 -11.06 -18.63
C LEU A 370 -0.52 -11.65 -18.18
N MET A 371 -1.33 -12.04 -19.16
CA MET A 371 -2.66 -12.63 -18.95
C MET A 371 -2.58 -14.16 -19.08
N GLU A 372 -2.88 -14.89 -18.01
CA GLU A 372 -2.82 -16.34 -17.97
C GLU A 372 -4.19 -16.96 -17.67
N ASN A 373 -4.37 -18.22 -18.06
CA ASN A 373 -5.60 -18.99 -17.86
C ASN A 373 -6.87 -18.28 -18.38
N GLY A 374 -6.75 -17.54 -19.48
CA GLY A 374 -7.87 -16.81 -20.09
C GLY A 374 -8.21 -15.49 -19.40
N ALA A 375 -7.37 -14.99 -18.49
CA ALA A 375 -7.51 -13.65 -17.94
C ALA A 375 -7.60 -12.60 -19.07
N PHE A 376 -8.38 -11.55 -18.87
CA PHE A 376 -8.37 -10.40 -19.76
C PHE A 376 -8.74 -9.12 -19.00
N PHE A 377 -8.26 -7.98 -19.52
CA PHE A 377 -8.51 -6.65 -18.96
C PHE A 377 -9.29 -5.83 -19.97
N VAL A 378 -10.45 -5.30 -19.59
CA VAL A 378 -11.23 -4.38 -20.44
C VAL A 378 -10.72 -2.97 -20.19
N ALA A 379 -10.04 -2.35 -21.15
CA ALA A 379 -9.53 -0.98 -21.04
C ALA A 379 -10.60 0.07 -21.41
N SER A 380 -10.45 1.29 -20.90
CA SER A 380 -11.35 2.43 -21.19
C SER A 380 -10.64 3.78 -21.06
N GLY A 381 -11.29 4.84 -21.54
CA GLY A 381 -10.80 6.21 -21.47
C GLY A 381 -9.78 6.57 -22.55
N GLU A 382 -9.12 7.71 -22.36
CA GLU A 382 -8.05 8.13 -23.26
C GLU A 382 -6.85 7.18 -23.10
N GLY A 383 -6.25 6.80 -24.24
CA GLY A 383 -5.04 5.97 -24.26
C GLY A 383 -3.91 6.57 -23.41
N MET A 384 -2.92 5.76 -23.06
CA MET A 384 -1.79 6.21 -22.25
C MET A 384 -1.08 7.41 -22.89
N SER A 385 -0.69 8.39 -22.07
CA SER A 385 -0.02 9.58 -22.58
C SER A 385 1.24 9.21 -23.37
N SER A 386 1.60 10.00 -24.39
CA SER A 386 2.75 9.70 -25.25
C SER A 386 4.07 9.52 -24.47
N MET A 387 4.18 10.06 -23.25
CA MET A 387 5.31 9.81 -22.36
C MET A 387 5.45 8.34 -21.97
N TYR A 388 4.34 7.62 -21.78
CA TYR A 388 4.35 6.18 -21.52
C TYR A 388 4.73 5.37 -22.76
N SER A 389 4.21 5.73 -23.93
CA SER A 389 4.54 5.02 -25.19
C SER A 389 6.04 5.06 -25.54
N LYS A 390 6.80 6.03 -25.02
CA LYS A 390 8.27 6.09 -25.18
C LYS A 390 9.01 5.20 -24.19
N ALA A 391 8.48 5.00 -22.99
CA ALA A 391 9.07 4.12 -21.97
C ALA A 391 8.81 2.63 -22.27
N SER A 392 7.74 2.31 -23.02
CA SER A 392 7.41 0.94 -23.42
C SER A 392 8.13 0.43 -24.67
N SER A 393 9.07 1.20 -25.22
CA SER A 393 10.00 0.71 -26.25
C SER A 393 10.99 -0.35 -25.74
N VAL A 394 10.88 -0.73 -24.47
CA VAL A 394 11.56 -1.88 -23.87
C VAL A 394 10.51 -2.97 -23.72
N ASP A 395 10.71 -4.11 -24.39
CA ASP A 395 9.88 -5.32 -24.35
C ASP A 395 9.26 -5.59 -22.96
N PRO A 396 8.11 -6.28 -22.88
CA PRO A 396 7.42 -6.71 -21.64
C PRO A 396 8.21 -7.70 -20.76
N LYS A 397 9.54 -7.53 -20.66
CA LYS A 397 10.45 -8.22 -19.76
C LYS A 397 9.97 -8.16 -18.32
N ALA A 398 9.34 -7.06 -17.89
CA ALA A 398 8.89 -6.92 -16.51
C ALA A 398 7.82 -7.95 -16.13
N ALA A 399 6.78 -8.15 -16.95
CA ALA A 399 5.71 -9.10 -16.63
C ALA A 399 6.18 -10.55 -16.60
N SER A 400 7.05 -10.96 -17.53
CA SER A 400 7.68 -12.29 -17.51
C SER A 400 8.62 -12.52 -16.32
N LEU A 401 8.99 -11.45 -15.61
CA LEU A 401 9.86 -11.48 -14.43
C LEU A 401 9.09 -11.19 -13.14
N VAL A 402 7.75 -11.12 -13.17
CA VAL A 402 6.92 -10.85 -11.98
C VAL A 402 7.24 -11.84 -10.87
N ASP A 403 7.34 -13.14 -11.17
CA ASP A 403 7.76 -14.16 -10.19
C ASP A 403 9.09 -13.81 -9.50
N GLN A 404 10.05 -13.29 -10.27
CA GLN A 404 11.35 -12.88 -9.73
C GLN A 404 11.22 -11.62 -8.87
N LEU A 405 10.41 -10.64 -9.30
CA LEU A 405 10.22 -9.37 -8.63
C LEU A 405 9.40 -9.49 -7.33
N THR A 406 8.48 -10.46 -7.27
CA THR A 406 7.58 -10.71 -6.13
C THR A 406 8.02 -11.90 -5.28
N ARG A 407 9.11 -12.60 -5.61
CA ARG A 407 9.55 -13.83 -4.91
C ARG A 407 9.71 -13.70 -3.38
N ASN A 408 9.93 -12.48 -2.88
CA ASN A 408 10.12 -12.21 -1.46
C ASN A 408 8.91 -11.50 -0.84
N ALA A 409 7.79 -11.32 -1.55
CA ALA A 409 6.66 -10.55 -1.01
C ALA A 409 6.10 -11.24 0.24
N GLY A 410 5.70 -10.44 1.24
CA GLY A 410 5.41 -10.88 2.60
C GLY A 410 6.59 -10.64 3.54
N VAL A 411 6.52 -11.15 4.76
CA VAL A 411 7.61 -10.98 5.73
C VAL A 411 8.90 -11.71 5.31
N PHE A 412 10.05 -11.13 5.65
CA PHE A 412 11.35 -11.77 5.55
C PHE A 412 11.59 -12.79 6.66
N GLY A 413 12.34 -13.84 6.32
CA GLY A 413 12.81 -14.84 7.28
C GLY A 413 11.78 -15.92 7.64
N GLY A 414 10.59 -15.87 7.05
CA GLY A 414 9.58 -16.94 7.11
C GLY A 414 9.32 -17.57 5.75
N PRO A 415 8.79 -18.80 5.69
CA PRO A 415 8.28 -19.37 4.44
C PRO A 415 7.06 -18.56 3.93
N ARG A 416 6.88 -18.50 2.61
CA ARG A 416 5.61 -18.08 2.01
C ARG A 416 4.68 -19.29 2.03
N ASP A 417 3.43 -19.09 2.45
CA ASP A 417 2.44 -20.18 2.56
C ASP A 417 1.88 -20.66 1.19
N ASP A 418 2.53 -20.30 0.08
CA ASP A 418 2.13 -20.68 -1.29
C ASP A 418 2.50 -22.12 -1.66
N GLN A 419 3.31 -22.81 -0.85
CA GLN A 419 3.55 -24.25 -0.96
C GLN A 419 2.52 -25.07 -0.15
N GLY A 420 1.27 -25.08 -0.64
CA GLY A 420 0.26 -26.12 -0.39
C GLY A 420 0.30 -26.80 0.99
N GLN A 421 -0.17 -26.11 2.03
CA GLN A 421 -0.55 -26.76 3.28
C GLN A 421 -2.04 -27.11 3.22
N SER A 422 -2.33 -28.32 2.73
CA SER A 422 -3.65 -28.93 2.87
C SER A 422 -3.92 -29.23 4.35
N GLY A 423 -4.84 -28.51 4.98
CA GLY A 423 -5.44 -28.93 6.25
C GLY A 423 -5.59 -27.82 7.28
N ASN A 424 -6.78 -27.71 7.84
CA ASN A 424 -7.16 -26.87 8.98
C ASN A 424 -6.19 -27.04 10.18
N SER A 425 -5.12 -26.25 10.25
CA SER A 425 -4.45 -25.85 11.50
C SER A 425 -3.35 -24.84 11.20
N TYR A 426 -3.67 -23.56 11.33
CA TYR A 426 -2.65 -22.57 11.67
C TYR A 426 -2.20 -22.83 13.12
N SER A 427 -1.05 -23.47 13.30
CA SER A 427 -0.36 -23.53 14.59
C SER A 427 0.93 -22.71 14.48
N PRO A 428 1.01 -21.51 15.07
CA PRO A 428 2.17 -20.63 14.91
C PRO A 428 3.41 -21.06 15.73
N TYR A 429 3.52 -22.32 16.15
CA TYR A 429 4.65 -22.82 16.93
C TYR A 429 5.12 -24.21 16.46
N GLY A 430 6.13 -24.22 15.59
CA GLY A 430 7.08 -25.33 15.44
C GLY A 430 8.32 -25.06 16.29
N GLY A 431 8.16 -24.99 17.60
CA GLY A 431 9.27 -24.83 18.55
C GLY A 431 9.74 -26.19 19.05
N ASP A 432 10.94 -26.56 18.63
CA ASP A 432 11.74 -27.66 19.16
C ASP A 432 11.77 -27.62 20.70
N GLY A 433 11.27 -28.68 21.32
CA GLY A 433 11.07 -28.79 22.76
C GLY A 433 10.99 -30.25 23.16
N GLY A 434 12.16 -30.90 23.23
CA GLY A 434 12.30 -32.25 23.74
C GLY A 434 11.82 -32.38 25.20
N GLY A 435 11.06 -33.43 25.47
CA GLY A 435 10.61 -33.77 26.83
C GLY A 435 9.59 -34.89 26.82
N GLY A 436 10.05 -36.13 27.05
CA GLY A 436 9.23 -37.33 27.03
C GLY A 436 8.24 -37.46 28.20
N GLY A 437 7.24 -38.33 28.03
CA GLY A 437 6.31 -38.71 29.08
C GLY A 437 5.11 -39.49 28.55
N SER A 438 5.21 -40.82 28.58
CA SER A 438 4.20 -41.78 28.15
C SER A 438 2.95 -41.83 29.03
N SER A 439 1.87 -42.33 28.42
CA SER A 439 0.88 -43.30 28.92
C SER A 439 -0.56 -42.83 29.23
N GLY A 440 -1.51 -43.65 28.76
CA GLY A 440 -2.84 -43.79 29.36
C GLY A 440 -4.03 -43.49 28.44
N GLY A 441 -4.49 -44.48 27.68
CA GLY A 441 -5.73 -44.39 26.90
C GLY A 441 -6.99 -44.74 27.70
N SER A 442 -8.16 -44.42 27.14
CA SER A 442 -9.31 -45.34 27.00
C SER A 442 -10.50 -44.66 26.33
N SER A 443 -11.21 -45.49 25.57
CA SER A 443 -12.29 -45.21 24.62
C SER A 443 -13.69 -45.08 25.26
N GLY A 444 -14.61 -44.45 24.51
CA GLY A 444 -16.07 -44.45 24.72
C GLY A 444 -16.61 -43.08 24.31
N GLY A 445 -17.37 -42.88 23.23
CA GLY A 445 -18.52 -43.66 22.75
C GLY A 445 -19.77 -42.84 23.04
N GLY A 446 -20.43 -42.28 22.03
CA GLY A 446 -21.69 -41.54 22.20
C GLY A 446 -21.97 -40.57 21.07
N MET A 447 -22.88 -40.97 20.19
CA MET A 447 -23.44 -40.19 19.08
C MET A 447 -24.31 -39.06 19.63
N ASP A 448 -24.34 -37.90 18.96
CA ASP A 448 -25.58 -37.15 18.74
C ASP A 448 -25.45 -36.21 17.54
N VAL A 449 -26.41 -36.38 16.63
CA VAL A 449 -26.62 -35.66 15.38
C VAL A 449 -27.66 -34.57 15.66
N MET A 450 -27.30 -33.30 15.48
CA MET A 450 -28.18 -32.17 15.12
C MET A 450 -27.25 -31.12 14.48
N GLY A 451 -27.41 -30.71 13.22
CA GLY A 451 -28.63 -30.15 12.66
C GLY A 451 -28.58 -28.63 12.84
N GLY A 452 -27.99 -27.89 11.90
CA GLY A 452 -27.80 -26.45 12.04
C GLY A 452 -27.19 -25.78 10.81
N THR A 453 -27.95 -25.77 9.71
CA THR A 453 -27.70 -24.91 8.56
C THR A 453 -27.84 -23.43 8.93
N THR A 454 -26.80 -22.62 8.72
CA THR A 454 -26.97 -21.19 8.42
C THR A 454 -26.01 -20.78 7.31
N ARG A 455 -26.57 -20.68 6.11
CA ARG A 455 -25.99 -19.97 4.97
C ARG A 455 -26.06 -18.47 5.31
N GLY A 456 -24.91 -17.85 5.52
CA GLY A 456 -24.77 -16.39 5.56
C GLY A 456 -24.14 -15.93 4.25
N SER A 457 -24.95 -15.75 3.23
CA SER A 457 -24.60 -15.03 2.01
C SER A 457 -24.65 -13.53 2.32
N SER A 458 -23.49 -12.91 2.52
CA SER A 458 -23.34 -11.45 2.59
C SER A 458 -23.19 -10.90 1.18
N SER A 459 -24.33 -10.60 0.55
CA SER A 459 -24.40 -9.63 -0.53
C SER A 459 -24.37 -8.22 0.09
N SER A 460 -23.18 -7.66 0.31
CA SER A 460 -23.00 -6.25 0.70
C SER A 460 -22.99 -5.36 -0.55
N SER A 461 -24.15 -5.28 -1.20
CA SER A 461 -24.50 -4.18 -2.08
C SER A 461 -25.12 -3.07 -1.22
N GLY A 462 -24.39 -1.98 -0.99
CA GLY A 462 -24.92 -0.69 -0.51
C GLY A 462 -24.88 -0.45 1.01
N ASP A 463 -23.84 0.24 1.49
CA ASP A 463 -23.90 1.41 2.40
C ASP A 463 -22.49 1.82 2.86
N ASP A 464 -21.65 2.32 1.93
CA ASP A 464 -20.30 2.83 2.25
C ASP A 464 -20.34 4.24 2.92
N SER A 465 -21.51 4.72 3.33
CA SER A 465 -21.72 6.05 3.93
C SER A 465 -21.47 6.13 5.45
N ASN A 466 -21.20 5.02 6.13
CA ASN A 466 -21.08 5.01 7.61
C ASN A 466 -19.67 5.31 8.15
N VAL A 467 -18.63 5.38 7.30
CA VAL A 467 -17.23 5.61 7.71
C VAL A 467 -17.07 6.87 8.58
N PHE A 468 -17.81 7.93 8.28
CA PHE A 468 -17.73 9.19 9.03
C PHE A 468 -18.33 9.13 10.44
N GLN A 469 -19.45 8.43 10.60
CA GLN A 469 -20.18 8.32 11.87
C GLN A 469 -19.45 7.38 12.85
N MET A 470 -18.60 6.51 12.33
CA MET A 470 -17.84 5.52 13.09
C MET A 470 -16.52 6.09 13.65
N ILE A 471 -15.95 7.12 13.01
CA ILE A 471 -14.67 7.69 13.47
C ILE A 471 -14.88 8.93 14.35
N PHE A 472 -15.97 9.65 14.13
CA PHE A 472 -16.39 10.72 15.01
C PHE A 472 -17.85 10.48 15.36
N GLY A 473 -18.14 10.25 16.65
CA GLY A 473 -19.51 10.38 17.14
C GLY A 473 -20.12 11.72 16.68
N SER A 474 -21.44 11.83 16.68
CA SER A 474 -22.29 12.85 16.03
C SER A 474 -21.92 14.35 16.18
N ASP A 475 -20.84 14.70 16.87
CA ASP A 475 -20.38 16.03 17.25
C ASP A 475 -18.91 16.33 16.82
N ALA A 476 -18.54 16.11 15.55
CA ALA A 476 -17.22 16.50 15.04
C ALA A 476 -17.12 18.03 14.84
N PRO A 477 -16.14 18.74 15.43
CA PRO A 477 -15.95 20.17 15.20
C PRO A 477 -15.39 20.44 13.79
N SER A 478 -15.93 21.47 13.13
CA SER A 478 -15.42 21.95 11.83
C SER A 478 -13.94 22.35 11.92
N ARG A 479 -13.13 21.89 10.94
CA ARG A 479 -11.70 22.26 10.83
C ARG A 479 -11.53 23.78 10.89
N PRO A 480 -10.50 24.32 11.59
CA PRO A 480 -10.23 25.74 11.55
C PRO A 480 -9.82 26.15 10.13
N ARG A 481 -10.50 27.15 9.56
CA ARG A 481 -10.23 27.77 8.24
C ARG A 481 -8.89 28.54 8.20
N LEU A 482 -7.83 28.06 8.86
CA LEU A 482 -6.60 28.82 9.05
C LEU A 482 -5.63 28.75 7.85
N THR A 483 -5.79 27.78 6.94
CA THR A 483 -4.92 27.63 5.75
C THR A 483 -5.29 28.53 4.57
N LEU A 484 -6.55 29.01 4.50
CA LEU A 484 -6.96 29.99 3.48
C LEU A 484 -6.51 31.42 3.80
N LEU A 485 -6.42 31.78 5.09
CA LEU A 485 -5.95 33.11 5.50
C LEU A 485 -4.44 33.29 5.27
N PHE A 486 -3.63 32.26 5.46
CA PHE A 486 -2.18 32.33 5.22
C PHE A 486 -1.82 32.44 3.72
N SER A 487 -2.57 31.78 2.85
CA SER A 487 -2.37 31.86 1.39
C SER A 487 -2.80 33.22 0.83
N LEU A 488 -3.91 33.79 1.31
CA LEU A 488 -4.32 35.16 0.98
C LEU A 488 -3.33 36.23 1.49
N LEU A 489 -2.72 36.02 2.67
CA LEU A 489 -1.71 36.94 3.20
C LEU A 489 -0.39 36.89 2.42
N MET A 490 0.04 35.71 1.94
CA MET A 490 1.24 35.61 1.11
C MET A 490 1.05 36.25 -0.27
N ILE A 491 -0.15 36.11 -0.85
CA ILE A 491 -0.47 36.76 -2.14
C ILE A 491 -0.52 38.29 -1.99
N SER A 492 -1.00 38.84 -0.87
CA SER A 492 -1.00 40.29 -0.65
C SER A 492 0.39 40.87 -0.35
N VAL A 493 1.29 40.11 0.30
CA VAL A 493 2.67 40.55 0.52
C VAL A 493 3.50 40.51 -0.79
N LEU A 494 3.22 39.54 -1.68
CA LEU A 494 3.86 39.47 -3.00
C LEU A 494 3.32 40.51 -3.99
N SER A 495 2.05 40.93 -3.87
CA SER A 495 1.50 42.00 -4.72
C SER A 495 1.90 43.41 -4.28
N LEU A 496 2.16 43.64 -2.98
CA LEU A 496 2.71 44.92 -2.53
C LEU A 496 4.19 45.11 -2.86
N SER A 497 4.98 44.04 -2.85
CA SER A 497 6.42 44.12 -3.18
C SER A 497 6.69 44.36 -4.67
N THR A 498 5.75 44.00 -5.55
CA THR A 498 5.83 44.28 -6.99
C THR A 498 5.30 45.66 -7.40
N LEU A 499 4.67 46.41 -6.49
CA LEU A 499 4.25 47.80 -6.73
C LEU A 499 5.24 48.85 -6.17
N LEU A 500 6.27 48.41 -5.45
CA LEU A 500 7.28 49.24 -4.78
C LEU A 500 8.70 49.08 -5.37
N LEU A 501 8.82 48.33 -6.46
CA LEU A 501 9.99 48.23 -7.35
C LEU A 501 9.57 48.73 -8.74
#